data_AF-A0A9E5JGX3-F1
#
_entry.id   AF-A0A9E5JGX3-F1
#
_cell.length_a   1.000
_cell.length_b   1.000
_cell.length_c   1.000
_cell.angle_alpha   90.00
_cell.angle_beta   90.00
_cell.angle_gamma   90.00
#
_symmetry.space_group_name_H-M   'P 1'
#
loop_
_entity.id
_entity.type
_entity.pdbx_description
1 polymer ?
#
loop_
_entity_poly.entity_id
_entity_poly.type
_entity_poly.pdbx_seq_one_letter_code
_entity_poly.pdbx_strand_id
1 'polypeptide(L)' 'AVVDGETGYVVADPHDVHAVADRLVALLEDDGARTAMAMASRSRAVAEFDYSVLVSRLRESLQA' A
#
# COMPACT_ATOMS: atom_id res chain seq x y z
N ALA A 1 -0.01 3.72 3.37
CA ALA A 1 -1.36 3.78 2.75
C ALA A 1 -1.36 3.00 1.46
N VAL A 2 -2.43 2.26 1.17
CA VAL A 2 -2.58 1.39 0.00
C VAL A 2 -3.07 2.20 -1.20
N VAL A 3 -2.45 1.99 -2.36
CA VAL A 3 -2.98 2.34 -3.68
C VAL A 3 -3.45 1.03 -4.32
N ASP A 4 -4.74 0.96 -4.64
CA ASP A 4 -5.37 -0.27 -5.17
C ASP A 4 -4.69 -0.73 -6.47
N GLY A 5 -4.38 -2.02 -6.55
CA GLY A 5 -3.67 -2.66 -7.65
C GLY A 5 -2.16 -2.38 -7.74
N GLU A 6 -1.65 -1.33 -7.09
CA GLU A 6 -0.24 -0.93 -7.18
C GLU A 6 0.56 -1.35 -5.96
N THR A 7 0.10 -0.99 -4.76
CA THR A 7 0.82 -1.28 -3.50
C THR A 7 0.06 -2.27 -2.60
N GLY A 8 -1.06 -2.79 -3.10
CA GLY A 8 -2.00 -3.67 -2.40
C GLY A 8 -3.34 -3.68 -3.12
N TYR A 9 -4.26 -4.55 -2.70
CA TYR A 9 -5.65 -4.50 -3.15
C TYR A 9 -6.55 -3.93 -2.06
N VAL A 10 -7.53 -3.13 -2.45
CA VAL A 10 -8.58 -2.62 -1.57
C VAL A 10 -9.87 -3.39 -1.88
N VAL A 11 -10.36 -4.11 -0.87
CA VAL A 11 -11.68 -4.76 -0.94
C VAL A 11 -12.70 -3.80 -0.34
N ALA A 12 -13.76 -3.51 -1.09
CA ALA A 12 -14.74 -2.48 -0.74
C ALA A 12 -15.60 -2.86 0.48
N ASP A 13 -16.08 -4.11 0.54
CA ASP A 13 -16.75 -4.65 1.73
C ASP A 13 -15.74 -5.44 2.57
N PRO A 14 -15.37 -4.96 3.77
CA PRO A 14 -14.43 -5.67 4.63
C PRO A 14 -14.97 -7.01 5.16
N HIS A 15 -16.28 -7.30 5.02
CA HIS A 15 -16.87 -8.59 5.40
C HIS A 15 -16.95 -9.58 4.24
N ASP A 16 -16.64 -9.16 3.01
CA ASP A 16 -16.61 -10.06 1.85
C ASP A 16 -15.32 -10.87 1.85
N VAL A 17 -15.33 -11.96 2.60
CA VAL A 17 -14.20 -12.89 2.71
C VAL A 17 -13.87 -13.53 1.36
N HIS A 18 -14.86 -13.71 0.47
CA HIS A 18 -14.63 -14.29 -0.85
C HIS A 18 -13.82 -13.32 -1.72
N ALA A 19 -14.19 -12.04 -1.75
CA ALA A 19 -13.43 -11.03 -2.47
C ALA A 19 -11.97 -10.90 -1.96
N VAL A 20 -11.75 -11.02 -0.64
CA VAL A 20 -10.38 -11.05 -0.08
C VAL A 20 -9.62 -12.29 -0.56
N ALA A 21 -10.24 -13.47 -0.47
CA ALA A 21 -9.62 -14.73 -0.91
C ALA A 21 -9.25 -14.69 -2.40
N ASP A 22 -10.13 -14.18 -3.25
CA ASP A 22 -9.89 -14.06 -4.69
C ASP A 22 -8.68 -13.17 -4.99
N ARG A 23 -8.52 -12.04 -4.27
CA ARG A 23 -7.35 -11.16 -4.42
C ARG A 23 -6.06 -11.81 -3.94
N LEU A 24 -6.12 -12.61 -2.87
CA LEU A 24 -4.96 -13.36 -2.40
C LEU A 24 -4.55 -14.44 -3.40
N VAL A 25 -5.50 -15.21 -3.93
CA VAL A 25 -5.24 -16.23 -4.95
C VAL A 25 -4.62 -15.60 -6.20
N ALA A 26 -5.23 -14.55 -6.76
CA ALA A 26 -4.69 -13.87 -7.94
C ALA A 26 -3.26 -13.33 -7.73
N LEU A 27 -2.93 -12.84 -6.53
CA LEU A 27 -1.58 -12.36 -6.21
C LEU A 27 -0.57 -13.51 -6.04
N LEU A 28 -1.01 -14.65 -5.52
CA LEU A 28 -0.16 -15.82 -5.33
C LEU A 28 0.12 -16.55 -6.65
N GLU A 29 -0.80 -16.49 -7.61
CA GLU A 29 -0.66 -17.08 -8.94
C GLU A 29 0.25 -16.28 -9.88
N ASP A 30 0.45 -14.98 -9.63
CA ASP A 30 1.32 -14.11 -10.43
C ASP A 30 2.54 -13.59 -9.63
N ASP A 31 3.66 -14.29 -9.80
CA ASP A 31 4.95 -13.94 -9.18
C ASP A 31 5.47 -12.56 -9.60
N GLY A 32 5.19 -12.14 -10.83
CA GLY A 32 5.61 -10.86 -11.37
C GLY A 32 4.85 -9.72 -10.72
N ALA A 33 3.51 -9.82 -10.72
CA ALA A 33 2.64 -8.86 -10.04
C ALA A 33 2.95 -8.77 -8.55
N ARG A 34 3.18 -9.91 -7.89
CA ARG A 34 3.53 -9.94 -6.47
C ARG A 34 4.83 -9.20 -6.17
N THR A 35 5.86 -9.41 -6.97
CA THR A 35 7.15 -8.74 -6.81
C THR A 35 7.02 -7.23 -7.07
N ALA A 36 6.32 -6.85 -8.14
CA ALA A 36 6.08 -5.46 -8.48
C ALA A 36 5.35 -4.72 -7.34
N MET A 37 4.28 -5.32 -6.80
CA MET A 37 3.51 -4.77 -5.69
C MET A 37 4.35 -4.65 -4.40
N ALA A 38 5.21 -5.62 -4.11
CA ALA A 38 6.12 -5.57 -2.96
C ALA A 38 7.14 -4.41 -3.09
N MET A 39 7.68 -4.20 -4.28
CA MET A 39 8.62 -3.09 -4.53
C MET A 39 7.92 -1.73 -4.46
N ALA A 40 6.75 -1.59 -5.11
CA ALA A 40 5.97 -0.35 -5.11
C ALA A 40 5.51 0.03 -3.70
N SER A 41 4.99 -0.94 -2.94
CA SER A 41 4.58 -0.72 -1.54
C SER A 41 5.74 -0.27 -0.65
N ARG A 42 6.93 -0.88 -0.79
CA ARG A 42 8.13 -0.44 -0.07
C ARG A 42 8.54 0.98 -0.44
N SER A 43 8.62 1.27 -1.74
CA SER A 43 9.02 2.60 -2.22
C SER A 43 8.09 3.69 -1.67
N ARG A 44 6.77 3.47 -1.76
CA ARG A 44 5.77 4.38 -1.19
C ARG A 44 5.87 4.50 0.32
N ALA A 45 6.05 3.38 1.02
CA ALA A 45 6.16 3.39 2.48
C ALA A 45 7.28 4.32 2.96
N VAL A 46 8.45 4.22 2.33
CA VAL A 46 9.60 5.08 2.64
C VAL A 46 9.36 6.53 2.20
N ALA A 47 8.81 6.74 1.00
CA ALA A 47 8.60 8.09 0.48
C ALA A 47 7.57 8.91 1.29
N GLU A 48 6.58 8.26 1.88
CA GLU A 48 5.42 8.93 2.50
C GLU A 48 5.40 8.84 4.02
N PHE A 49 5.93 7.76 4.60
CA PHE A 49 5.76 7.42 6.02
C PHE A 49 7.09 7.23 6.76
N ASP A 50 8.23 7.48 6.12
CA ASP A 50 9.49 7.58 6.85
C ASP A 50 9.42 8.72 7.89
N TYR A 51 9.99 8.49 9.07
CA TYR A 51 9.93 9.47 10.16
C TYR A 51 10.52 10.83 9.77
N SER A 52 11.55 10.87 8.93
CA SER A 52 12.12 12.13 8.46
C SER A 52 11.13 12.93 7.61
N VAL A 53 10.32 12.25 6.80
CA VAL A 53 9.23 12.84 6.00
C VAL A 53 8.13 13.35 6.92
N LEU A 54 7.68 12.52 7.86
CA LEU A 54 6.60 12.88 8.79
C LEU A 54 6.98 14.06 9.70
N VAL A 55 8.20 14.08 10.24
CA VAL A 55 8.70 15.18 11.07
C VAL A 55 8.81 16.47 10.25
N SER A 56 9.24 16.40 8.99
CA SER A 56 9.33 17.57 8.13
C SER A 56 7.96 18.16 7.81
N ARG A 57 6.99 17.31 7.43
CA ARG A 57 5.59 17.73 7.20
C ARG A 57 4.94 18.34 8.44
N LEU A 58 5.18 17.76 9.62
CA LEU A 58 4.69 18.31 10.88
C LEU A 58 5.32 19.68 11.19
N ARG A 59 6.62 19.84 10.94
CA ARG A 59 7.29 21.14 11.13
C ARG A 59 6.70 22.20 10.23
N GLU A 60 6.47 21.89 8.96
CA GLU A 60 5.86 22.78 7.98
C GLU A 60 4.45 23.20 8.42
N SER A 61 3.62 22.28 8.90
CA SER A 61 2.25 22.58 9.32
C SER A 61 2.15 23.42 10.60
N LEU A 62 3.17 23.37 11.47
CA LEU A 62 3.26 24.20 12.68
C LEU A 62 3.77 25.63 12.40
N GLN A 63 4.34 25.87 11.22
CA GLN A 63 4.88 27.18 10.80
C GLN A 63 3.92 27.96 9.88
N ALA A 64 2.82 27.33 9.46
CA ALA A 64 1.75 27.92 8.66
C ALA A 64 0.66 28.54 9.55
#